data_AF-A0A0C4W7Y6-F1
#
_entry.id   AF-A0A0C4W7Y6-F1
#
_cell.length_a   1.000
_cell.length_b   1.000
_cell.length_c   1.000
_cell.angle_alpha   90.00
_cell.angle_beta   90.00
_cell.angle_gamma   90.00
#
_symmetry.space_group_name_H-M   'P 1'
#
loop_
_entity.id
_entity.type
_entity.pdbx_description
1 polymer ?
#
loop_
_entity_poly.entity_id
_entity_poly.type
_entity_poly.pdbx_seq_one_letter_code
_entity_poly.pdbx_strand_id
1 'polypeptide(L)' 'MARGNQRELARQKNLKKQQEHKKMTGANSKDGNRGLTLEERRHRDAEQMGIKQQLAEMKKQPVK' A
#
# COMPACT_ATOMS: atom_id res chain seq x y z
N MET A 1 -0.30 11.23 -37.59
CA MET A 1 -1.01 10.65 -36.42
C MET A 1 -0.70 9.16 -36.13
N ALA A 2 0.10 8.42 -36.91
CA ALA A 2 0.30 6.97 -36.70
C ALA A 2 1.45 6.55 -35.76
N ARG A 3 2.30 7.47 -35.28
CA ARG A 3 3.46 7.16 -34.40
C ARG A 3 3.37 7.70 -32.96
N GLY A 4 2.50 8.67 -32.70
CA GLY A 4 2.31 9.23 -31.36
C GLY A 4 1.69 8.23 -30.39
N ASN A 5 0.76 7.41 -30.87
CA ASN A 5 0.05 6.42 -30.06
C ASN A 5 0.98 5.30 -29.56
N GLN A 6 1.86 4.78 -30.42
CA GLN A 6 2.76 3.69 -30.03
C GLN A 6 3.84 4.13 -29.03
N ARG A 7 4.38 5.35 -29.19
CA ARG A 7 5.36 5.89 -28.24
C ARG A 7 4.75 6.10 -26.86
N GLU A 8 3.55 6.67 -26.81
CA GLU A 8 2.86 6.91 -25.55
C GLU A 8 2.45 5.59 -24.88
N LEU A 9 1.95 4.63 -25.65
CA LEU A 9 1.66 3.29 -25.15
C LEU A 9 2.90 2.60 -24.56
N ALA A 10 4.07 2.74 -25.19
CA ALA A 10 5.32 2.18 -24.67
C ALA A 10 5.73 2.83 -23.33
N ARG A 11 5.59 4.17 -23.20
CA ARG A 11 5.84 4.86 -21.93
C ARG A 11 4.90 4.40 -20.83
N GLN A 12 3.59 4.30 -21.13
CA GLN A 12 2.61 3.80 -20.16
C GLN A 12 2.92 2.38 -19.71
N LYS A 13 3.28 1.48 -20.64
CA LYS A 13 3.71 0.12 -20.31
C LYS A 13 4.96 0.10 -19.43
N ASN A 14 5.95 0.93 -19.71
CA ASN A 14 7.17 1.01 -18.90
C ASN A 14 6.89 1.59 -17.51
N LEU A 15 6.06 2.61 -17.41
CA LEU A 15 5.65 3.19 -16.13
C LEU A 15 4.88 2.16 -15.30
N LYS A 16 3.95 1.43 -15.92
CA LYS A 16 3.18 0.36 -15.27
C LYS A 16 4.12 -0.74 -14.75
N LYS A 17 5.08 -1.20 -15.55
CA LYS A 17 6.08 -2.19 -15.13
C LYS A 17 6.91 -1.70 -13.94
N GLN A 18 7.35 -0.44 -13.96
CA GLN A 18 8.09 0.14 -12.83
C GLN A 18 7.24 0.20 -11.56
N GLN A 19 5.95 0.55 -11.68
CA GLN A 19 5.03 0.54 -10.55
C GLN A 19 4.76 -0.87 -10.02
N GLU A 20 4.64 -1.86 -10.89
CA GLU A 20 4.49 -3.27 -10.51
C GLU A 20 5.72 -3.77 -9.76
N HIS A 21 6.93 -3.48 -10.25
CA HIS A 21 8.16 -3.80 -9.53
C HIS A 21 8.20 -3.19 -8.12
N LYS A 22 7.75 -1.94 -7.96
CA LYS A 22 7.65 -1.30 -6.63
C LYS A 22 6.63 -1.97 -5.72
N LYS A 23 5.57 -2.60 -6.25
CA LYS A 23 4.59 -3.37 -5.47
C LYS A 23 5.11 -4.74 -5.07
N MET A 24 5.93 -5.35 -5.92
CA MET A 24 6.52 -6.67 -5.73
C MET A 24 7.78 -6.67 -4.85
N THR A 25 8.26 -5.51 -4.40
CA THR A 25 9.34 -5.45 -3.42
C THR A 25 8.92 -6.15 -2.13
N GLY A 26 9.83 -6.95 -1.55
CA GLY A 26 9.58 -7.69 -0.32
C GLY A 26 9.19 -6.76 0.83
N ALA A 27 8.51 -7.30 1.84
CA ALA A 27 7.98 -6.51 2.96
C ALA A 27 9.05 -5.63 3.63
N ASN A 28 10.30 -6.08 3.72
CA ASN A 28 11.42 -5.31 4.29
C ASN A 28 11.86 -4.12 3.41
N SER A 29 11.65 -4.19 2.10
CA SER A 29 12.07 -3.19 1.12
C SER A 29 11.00 -2.11 0.88
N LYS A 30 9.81 -2.26 1.47
CA LYS A 30 8.78 -1.21 1.45
C LYS A 30 9.23 -0.07 2.36
N ASP A 31 9.13 1.16 1.88
CA ASP A 31 9.64 2.34 2.61
C ASP A 31 9.04 2.47 4.02
N GLY A 32 7.76 2.13 4.21
CA GLY A 32 7.10 2.16 5.53
C GLY A 32 7.58 1.08 6.52
N ASN A 33 8.33 0.10 6.04
CA ASN A 33 8.87 -1.02 6.83
C ASN A 33 10.40 -0.95 6.98
N ARG A 34 11.05 0.07 6.40
CA ARG A 34 12.49 0.22 6.42
C ARG A 34 12.96 0.44 7.86
N GLY A 35 13.91 -0.37 8.32
CA GLY A 35 14.46 -0.28 9.68
C GLY A 35 13.63 -0.96 10.77
N LEU A 36 12.53 -1.64 10.42
CA LEU A 36 11.73 -2.40 11.39
C LEU A 36 12.03 -3.88 11.33
N THR A 37 12.15 -4.48 12.49
CA THR A 37 12.13 -5.92 12.70
C THR A 37 10.74 -6.50 12.41
N LEU A 38 10.66 -7.82 12.31
CA LEU A 38 9.38 -8.52 12.12
C LEU A 38 8.43 -8.31 13.31
N GLU A 39 8.95 -8.31 14.53
CA GLU A 39 8.17 -8.10 15.75
C GLU A 39 7.53 -6.71 15.82
N GLU A 40 8.31 -5.67 15.53
CA GLU A 40 7.80 -4.28 15.52
C GLU A 40 6.71 -4.07 14.48
N ARG A 41 6.82 -4.74 13.32
CA ARG A 41 5.74 -4.74 12.31
C ARG A 41 4.47 -5.40 12.83
N ARG A 42 4.60 -6.56 13.47
CA ARG A 42 3.43 -7.26 14.05
C ARG A 42 2.75 -6.42 15.13
N HIS A 43 3.54 -5.76 15.99
CA HIS A 43 3.00 -4.88 17.02
C HIS A 43 2.22 -3.72 16.43
N ARG A 44 2.80 -3.02 15.44
CA ARG A 44 2.14 -1.91 14.75
C ARG A 44 0.84 -2.35 14.08
N ASP A 45 0.86 -3.49 13.37
CA ASP A 45 -0.32 -4.01 12.67
C ASP A 45 -1.43 -4.36 13.68
N ALA A 46 -1.06 -4.91 14.85
CA ALA A 46 -1.99 -5.21 15.94
C ALA A 46 -2.61 -3.94 16.55
N GLU A 47 -1.80 -2.90 16.82
CA GLU A 47 -2.28 -1.61 17.33
C GLU A 47 -3.27 -0.95 16.36
N GLN A 48 -2.94 -0.92 15.07
CA GLN A 48 -3.83 -0.37 14.05
C GLN A 48 -5.15 -1.16 13.95
N MET A 49 -5.10 -2.48 14.11
CA MET A 49 -6.30 -3.31 14.13
C MET A 49 -7.18 -3.00 15.35
N GLY A 50 -6.58 -2.85 16.54
CA GLY A 50 -7.30 -2.47 17.76
C GLY A 50 -8.01 -1.12 17.62
N ILE A 51 -7.30 -0.10 17.13
CA ILE A 51 -7.89 1.22 16.86
C ILE A 51 -9.05 1.10 15.85
N LYS A 52 -8.88 0.33 14.79
CA LYS A 52 -9.92 0.14 13.77
C LYS A 52 -11.17 -0.55 14.35
N GLN A 53 -11.00 -1.52 15.25
CA GLN A 53 -12.11 -2.18 15.94
C GLN A 53 -12.87 -1.18 16.82
N GLN A 54 -12.16 -0.39 17.64
CA GLN A 54 -12.77 0.65 18.47
C GLN A 54 -13.54 1.68 17.63
N LEU A 55 -12.95 2.16 16.53
CA LEU A 55 -13.63 3.08 15.62
C LEU A 55 -14.86 2.46 14.97
N ALA A 56 -14.81 1.17 14.63
CA ALA A 56 -15.96 0.45 14.08
C ALA A 56 -17.08 0.28 15.12
N GLU A 57 -16.73 0.02 16.38
CA GLU A 57 -17.67 -0.07 17.50
C GLU A 57 -18.31 1.29 17.80
N MET A 58 -17.52 2.38 17.85
CA MET A 58 -18.03 3.74 18.04
C MET A 58 -19.00 4.14 16.92
N LYS A 59 -18.74 3.74 15.67
CA LYS A 59 -19.65 3.99 14.54
C LYS A 59 -20.93 3.15 14.59
N LYS A 60 -20.86 1.96 15.20
CA LYS A 60 -22.02 1.06 15.35
C LYS A 60 -22.91 1.44 16.52
N GLN A 61 -22.42 2.24 17.47
CA GLN A 61 -23.23 2.79 18.54
C GLN A 61 -24.16 3.86 17.93
N PRO A 62 -25.48 3.61 17.79
CA PRO A 62 -26.39 4.69 17.44
C PRO A 62 -26.39 5.68 18.61
N VAL A 63 -26.17 6.96 18.29
CA VAL A 63 -26.42 8.06 19.23
C VAL A 63 -27.88 7.91 19.70
N LYS A 64 -28.07 7.55 20.98
CA LYS A 64 -29.38 7.50 21.62
C LYS A 64 -29.91 8.91 21.84
#